data_AF-A0A813E8S4-F1
#
_entry.id   AF-A0A813E8S4-F1
#
_cell.length_a   1.000
_cell.length_b   1.000
_cell.length_c   1.000
_cell.angle_alpha   90.00
_cell.angle_beta   90.00
_cell.angle_gamma   90.00
#
_symmetry.space_group_name_H-M   'P 1'
#
loop_
_entity.id
_entity.type
_entity.pdbx_description
1 polymer ?
#
loop_
_entity_poly.entity_id
_entity_poly.type
_entity_poly.pdbx_seq_one_letter_code
_entity_poly.pdbx_strand_id
1 'polypeptide(L)'
;MYATANGKASATDMTIATGLTNQEVADRVVIIHDATGARISCISVSIGSPGGLVSSYVVSYPGYTGNLSVMGSLQFSPEGSDASQIMSYEITGGDASCGTANVTGIANACGVHIHVGTNCSDASTIGGHFWNKTLYSTDPWQSVMYATANGKASATDVTIATGLTNQEVADRVVIIHDATGARISCIPVSIGSPGGLVSNYVVSYPGYTGNLSVMGSLQFSPEGSDASQILSYEITGGDASCGTANVTGIANACGIHIHVGTNCSDASTIGGHFWNKTLYSADPWQSVMYKTENGKASAADVTIATGLTNQEVADRVVIIHDATGARISC
;
A
#
# COMPACT_ATOMS: atom_id res chain seq x y z
N MET A 1 -29.49 -18.18 7.70
CA MET A 1 -28.90 -18.44 9.04
C MET A 1 -29.77 -19.46 9.76
N TYR A 2 -29.19 -20.52 10.33
CA TYR A 2 -29.89 -21.44 11.22
C TYR A 2 -29.46 -21.17 12.67
N ALA A 3 -30.41 -21.01 13.58
CA ALA A 3 -30.14 -20.85 15.01
C ALA A 3 -29.97 -22.24 15.67
N THR A 4 -28.96 -22.37 16.52
CA THR A 4 -28.80 -23.58 17.37
C THR A 4 -29.54 -23.41 18.69
N ALA A 5 -29.87 -24.52 19.36
CA ALA A 5 -30.64 -24.57 20.61
C ALA A 5 -30.04 -23.75 21.78
N ASN A 6 -28.80 -23.27 21.67
CA ASN A 6 -28.09 -22.52 22.70
C ASN A 6 -28.09 -21.00 22.46
N GLY A 7 -28.99 -20.48 21.61
CA GLY A 7 -29.10 -19.04 21.32
C GLY A 7 -27.92 -18.46 20.52
N LYS A 8 -27.06 -19.32 19.96
CA LYS A 8 -25.96 -18.92 19.08
C LYS A 8 -26.35 -19.16 17.62
N ALA A 9 -26.20 -18.11 16.81
CA ALA A 9 -26.24 -18.16 15.35
C ALA A 9 -24.87 -17.69 14.83
N SER A 10 -24.33 -18.40 13.85
CA SER A 10 -23.08 -18.06 13.18
C SER A 10 -23.23 -18.35 11.70
N ALA A 11 -22.61 -17.51 10.87
CA ALA A 11 -22.52 -17.71 9.44
C ALA A 11 -21.13 -17.26 8.99
N THR A 12 -20.45 -18.13 8.26
CA THR A 12 -19.17 -17.84 7.58
C THR A 12 -19.41 -17.96 6.08
N ASP A 13 -18.70 -17.17 5.28
CA ASP A 13 -18.70 -17.22 3.81
C ASP A 13 -20.06 -17.01 3.12
N MET A 14 -20.96 -16.22 3.74
CA MET A 14 -22.19 -15.80 3.07
C MET A 14 -21.94 -14.63 2.13
N THR A 15 -22.29 -14.82 0.86
CA THR A 15 -22.40 -13.72 -0.10
C THR A 15 -23.82 -13.14 -0.06
N ILE A 16 -23.95 -11.84 0.19
CA ILE A 16 -25.22 -11.12 0.20
C ILE A 16 -25.18 -10.05 -0.90
N ALA A 17 -25.96 -10.24 -1.96
CA ALA A 17 -26.12 -9.23 -3.01
C ALA A 17 -27.17 -8.20 -2.58
N THR A 18 -26.72 -7.02 -2.15
CA THR A 18 -27.58 -5.92 -1.69
C THR A 18 -27.97 -4.93 -2.79
N GLY A 19 -27.20 -4.89 -3.88
CA GLY A 19 -27.31 -3.85 -4.91
C GLY A 19 -26.85 -2.46 -4.44
N LEU A 20 -26.18 -2.39 -3.28
CA LEU A 20 -25.62 -1.18 -2.69
C LEU A 20 -24.08 -1.30 -2.61
N THR A 21 -23.38 -0.18 -2.67
CA THR A 21 -21.93 -0.12 -2.45
C THR A 21 -21.57 -0.40 -0.99
N ASN A 22 -20.32 -0.78 -0.71
CA ASN A 22 -19.86 -1.02 0.67
C ASN A 22 -20.03 0.22 1.56
N GLN A 23 -19.88 1.44 1.00
CA GLN A 23 -20.03 2.69 1.73
C GLN A 23 -21.49 2.99 2.07
N GLU A 24 -22.42 2.72 1.14
CA GLU A 24 -23.86 2.83 1.42
C GLU A 24 -24.35 1.77 2.42
N VAL A 25 -23.62 0.67 2.58
CA VAL A 25 -23.86 -0.37 3.58
C VAL A 25 -23.22 0.00 4.93
N ALA A 26 -22.13 0.78 4.93
CA ALA A 26 -21.36 1.18 6.12
C ALA A 26 -22.14 2.04 7.12
N ASP A 27 -23.17 2.76 6.68
CA ASP A 27 -24.02 3.58 7.54
C ASP A 27 -25.35 2.88 7.89
N ARG A 28 -25.45 1.58 7.59
CA ARG A 28 -26.65 0.77 7.83
C ARG A 28 -26.43 -0.22 8.96
N VAL A 29 -27.54 -0.82 9.39
CA VAL A 29 -27.54 -1.84 10.43
C VAL A 29 -28.02 -3.17 9.87
N VAL A 30 -27.39 -4.26 10.31
CA VAL A 30 -27.98 -5.60 10.16
C VAL A 30 -29.00 -5.79 11.29
N ILE A 31 -30.24 -6.09 10.93
CA ILE A 31 -31.30 -6.39 11.88
C ILE A 31 -31.42 -7.90 12.06
N ILE A 32 -31.37 -8.36 13.31
CA ILE A 32 -31.65 -9.74 13.67
C ILE A 32 -33.12 -9.87 14.02
N HIS A 33 -33.79 -10.88 13.46
CA HIS A 33 -35.18 -11.21 13.76
C HIS A 33 -35.26 -12.47 14.63
N ASP A 34 -36.28 -12.58 15.46
CA ASP A 34 -36.65 -13.84 16.11
C ASP A 34 -37.44 -14.76 15.17
N ALA A 35 -37.81 -15.94 15.68
CA ALA A 35 -38.57 -16.93 14.91
C ALA A 35 -39.99 -16.48 14.52
N THR A 36 -40.52 -15.41 15.11
CA THR A 36 -41.81 -14.80 14.76
C THR A 36 -41.67 -13.70 13.69
N GLY A 37 -40.43 -13.31 13.38
CA GLY A 37 -40.12 -12.19 12.49
C GLY A 37 -40.03 -10.84 13.21
N ALA A 38 -40.13 -10.79 14.53
CA ALA A 38 -39.95 -9.57 15.29
C ALA A 38 -38.47 -9.18 15.33
N ARG A 39 -38.16 -7.88 15.25
CA ARG A 39 -36.80 -7.34 15.32
C ARG A 39 -36.31 -7.39 16.76
N ILE A 40 -35.20 -8.07 17.02
CA ILE A 40 -34.69 -8.30 18.38
C ILE A 40 -33.35 -7.64 18.68
N SER A 41 -32.54 -7.35 17.65
CA SER A 41 -31.31 -6.57 17.81
C SER A 41 -30.85 -5.96 16.50
N CYS A 42 -29.93 -5.01 16.59
CA CYS A 42 -29.25 -4.41 15.46
C CYS A 42 -27.74 -4.50 15.67
N ILE A 43 -27.00 -4.65 14.58
CA ILE A 43 -25.54 -4.60 14.55
C ILE A 43 -25.19 -3.48 13.58
N SER A 44 -24.43 -2.49 14.04
CA SER A 44 -23.85 -1.47 13.16
C SER A 44 -22.92 -2.16 12.18
N VAL A 45 -23.18 -1.98 10.88
CA VAL A 45 -22.18 -2.32 9.89
C VAL A 45 -21.15 -1.21 9.91
N SER A 46 -19.88 -1.56 9.83
CA SER A 46 -18.83 -0.61 9.52
C SER A 46 -18.01 -1.22 8.39
N ILE A 47 -17.57 -0.41 7.44
CA ILE A 47 -16.41 -0.80 6.65
C ILE A 47 -15.25 -0.81 7.65
N GLY A 48 -14.41 -1.86 7.63
CA GLY A 48 -13.16 -1.86 8.39
C GLY A 48 -12.47 -0.50 8.21
N SER A 49 -12.14 0.15 9.33
CA SER A 49 -11.94 1.60 9.34
C SER A 49 -10.97 2.11 8.26
N PRO A 50 -11.22 3.30 7.68
CA PRO A 50 -10.18 4.12 7.09
C PRO A 50 -8.92 4.14 7.97
N GLY A 51 -7.72 4.03 7.39
CA GLY A 51 -6.47 4.32 8.11
C GLY A 51 -5.57 3.14 8.43
N GLY A 52 -5.60 2.06 7.64
CA GLY A 52 -4.49 1.11 7.66
C GLY A 52 -3.22 1.73 7.08
N LEU A 53 -2.06 1.53 7.69
CA LEU A 53 -0.79 1.93 7.07
C LEU A 53 -0.39 0.84 6.08
N VAL A 54 0.12 1.21 4.91
CA VAL A 54 0.63 0.27 3.92
C VAL A 54 1.99 0.69 3.43
N SER A 55 2.85 -0.29 3.20
CA SER A 55 4.09 -0.09 2.46
C SER A 55 4.45 -1.35 1.69
N SER A 56 4.79 -1.18 0.41
CA SER A 56 5.43 -2.22 -0.40
C SER A 56 6.70 -1.70 -1.07
N TYR A 57 7.30 -0.65 -0.49
CA TYR A 57 8.59 -0.10 -0.88
C TYR A 57 9.63 -0.44 0.19
N VAL A 58 10.44 -1.46 -0.09
CA VAL A 58 11.54 -1.89 0.77
C VAL A 58 12.85 -1.48 0.13
N VAL A 59 13.64 -0.68 0.83
CA VAL A 59 15.02 -0.34 0.41
C VAL A 59 16.01 -0.91 1.40
N SER A 60 17.25 -1.12 0.93
CA SER A 60 18.37 -1.40 1.83
C SER A 60 18.52 -0.27 2.84
N TYR A 61 18.84 -0.63 4.09
CA TYR A 61 19.10 0.37 5.11
C TYR A 61 20.29 1.27 4.70
N PRO A 62 20.23 2.60 4.88
CA PRO A 62 21.33 3.49 4.48
C PRO A 62 22.65 3.10 5.13
N GLY A 63 23.67 2.85 4.30
CA GLY A 63 24.99 2.41 4.75
C GLY A 63 25.10 0.92 5.06
N TYR A 64 24.06 0.11 4.83
CA TYR A 64 24.18 -1.35 4.89
C TYR A 64 25.08 -1.86 3.76
N THR A 65 26.13 -2.61 4.11
CA THR A 65 27.11 -3.17 3.17
C THR A 65 27.09 -4.70 3.12
N GLY A 66 26.11 -5.33 3.78
CA GLY A 66 25.96 -6.78 3.75
C GLY A 66 25.32 -7.26 2.45
N ASN A 67 25.06 -8.57 2.37
CA ASN A 67 24.55 -9.23 1.17
C ASN A 67 23.04 -9.56 1.22
N LEU A 68 22.34 -9.19 2.28
CA LEU A 68 20.89 -9.39 2.37
C LEU A 68 20.14 -8.35 1.53
N SER A 69 19.06 -8.78 0.88
CA SER A 69 18.24 -7.94 0.02
C SER A 69 16.77 -8.23 0.30
N VAL A 70 16.20 -7.48 1.24
CA VAL A 70 14.82 -7.69 1.67
C VAL A 70 13.84 -7.11 0.65
N MET A 71 12.83 -7.88 0.29
CA MET A 71 11.71 -7.46 -0.55
C MET A 71 10.40 -7.95 0.06
N GLY A 72 9.30 -7.26 -0.16
CA GLY A 72 8.01 -7.71 0.34
C GLY A 72 6.99 -6.60 0.52
N SER A 73 5.95 -6.92 1.28
CA SER A 73 4.90 -5.99 1.68
C SER A 73 4.68 -6.04 3.18
N LEU A 74 4.23 -4.91 3.73
CA LEU A 74 3.87 -4.76 5.12
C LEU A 74 2.65 -3.86 5.23
N GLN A 75 1.73 -4.21 6.11
CA GLN A 75 0.55 -3.43 6.42
C GLN A 75 0.33 -3.36 7.93
N PHE A 76 -0.23 -2.24 8.41
CA PHE A 76 -0.77 -2.11 9.75
C PHE A 76 -2.26 -1.80 9.68
N SER A 77 -3.10 -2.63 10.29
CA SER A 77 -4.53 -2.35 10.47
C SER A 77 -4.78 -1.63 11.79
N PRO A 78 -5.81 -0.75 11.89
CA PRO A 78 -6.21 -0.15 13.15
C PRO A 78 -6.91 -1.17 14.07
N GLU A 79 -6.64 -1.12 15.37
CA GLU A 79 -7.36 -1.91 16.39
C GLU A 79 -8.31 -1.04 17.21
N GLY A 80 -9.58 -0.94 16.82
CA GLY A 80 -10.61 -0.33 17.65
C GLY A 80 -10.23 1.05 18.24
N SER A 81 -10.54 1.28 19.52
CA SER A 81 -10.18 2.50 20.28
C SER A 81 -8.81 2.43 20.94
N ASP A 82 -8.13 1.29 20.83
CA ASP A 82 -6.91 1.02 21.57
C ASP A 82 -5.73 1.41 20.68
N ALA A 83 -4.84 2.26 21.20
CA ALA A 83 -3.72 2.81 20.44
C ALA A 83 -2.65 1.74 20.18
N SER A 84 -2.93 0.83 19.23
CA SER A 84 -2.14 -0.33 18.85
C SER A 84 -1.94 -0.40 17.34
N GLN A 85 -0.91 -1.14 16.91
CA GLN A 85 -0.69 -1.51 15.51
C GLN A 85 -0.96 -3.01 15.35
N ILE A 86 -1.82 -3.38 14.40
CA ILE A 86 -1.99 -4.77 13.96
C ILE A 86 -1.15 -4.98 12.69
N MET A 87 0.02 -5.59 12.82
CA MET A 87 0.96 -5.78 11.74
C MET A 87 0.74 -7.10 11.00
N SER A 88 0.69 -7.03 9.67
CA SER A 88 0.80 -8.19 8.78
C SER A 88 1.90 -7.92 7.75
N TYR A 89 2.73 -8.91 7.44
CA TYR A 89 3.79 -8.76 6.46
C TYR A 89 4.09 -10.06 5.72
N GLU A 90 4.63 -9.92 4.53
CA GLU A 90 5.29 -10.98 3.77
C GLU A 90 6.61 -10.44 3.25
N ILE A 91 7.71 -11.07 3.66
CA ILE A 91 9.07 -10.67 3.25
C ILE A 91 9.86 -11.84 2.71
N THR A 92 10.74 -11.54 1.78
CA THR A 92 11.75 -12.43 1.19
C THR A 92 13.12 -11.78 1.28
N GLY A 93 14.18 -12.59 1.28
CA GLY A 93 15.56 -12.09 1.38
C GLY A 93 15.97 -11.62 2.79
N GLY A 94 15.19 -11.98 3.82
CA GLY A 94 15.58 -11.80 5.23
C GLY A 94 16.68 -12.77 5.66
N ASP A 95 17.27 -12.54 6.83
CA ASP A 95 18.36 -13.39 7.35
C ASP A 95 17.87 -14.81 7.66
N ALA A 96 18.48 -15.80 7.02
CA ALA A 96 18.17 -17.23 7.21
C ALA A 96 18.42 -17.74 8.65
N SER A 97 19.22 -17.01 9.42
CA SER A 97 19.51 -17.30 10.83
C SER A 97 18.36 -16.90 11.75
N CYS A 98 17.44 -16.05 11.30
CA CYS A 98 16.30 -15.63 12.09
C CYS A 98 15.29 -16.77 12.24
N GLY A 99 15.04 -17.17 13.50
CA GLY A 99 14.22 -18.34 13.85
C GLY A 99 15.02 -19.62 14.10
N THR A 100 16.33 -19.64 13.82
CA THR A 100 17.20 -20.82 14.01
C THR A 100 18.40 -20.55 14.92
N ALA A 101 18.99 -19.36 14.87
CA ALA A 101 20.10 -18.97 15.72
C ALA A 101 19.63 -18.63 17.14
N ASN A 102 20.48 -18.93 18.13
CA ASN A 102 20.29 -18.44 19.49
C ASN A 102 20.70 -16.96 19.54
N VAL A 103 19.70 -16.09 19.55
CA VAL A 103 19.87 -14.62 19.59
C VAL A 103 19.66 -14.02 20.98
N THR A 104 19.67 -14.86 22.02
CA THR A 104 19.51 -14.39 23.42
C THR A 104 20.56 -13.35 23.77
N GLY A 105 20.11 -12.18 24.22
CA GLY A 105 20.99 -11.07 24.62
C GLY A 105 21.50 -10.20 23.46
N ILE A 106 21.13 -10.49 22.21
CA ILE A 106 21.43 -9.66 21.06
C ILE A 106 20.28 -8.68 20.86
N ALA A 107 20.53 -7.39 21.09
CA ALA A 107 19.50 -6.36 20.93
C ALA A 107 19.01 -6.27 19.49
N ASN A 108 17.68 -6.19 19.31
CA ASN A 108 16.99 -6.05 18.02
C ASN A 108 17.20 -7.20 17.03
N ALA A 109 17.81 -8.32 17.45
CA ALA A 109 18.01 -9.44 16.55
C ALA A 109 16.69 -9.88 15.93
N CYS A 110 16.67 -10.00 14.61
CA CYS A 110 15.49 -10.42 13.85
C CYS A 110 14.24 -9.55 14.09
N GLY A 111 14.42 -8.28 14.43
CA GLY A 111 13.32 -7.35 14.67
C GLY A 111 12.63 -6.85 13.41
N VAL A 112 11.33 -6.55 13.52
CA VAL A 112 10.53 -5.77 12.55
C VAL A 112 9.84 -4.64 13.33
N HIS A 113 10.38 -3.42 13.26
CA HIS A 113 10.02 -2.35 14.19
C HIS A 113 9.71 -1.04 13.46
N ILE A 114 8.79 -0.25 14.00
CA ILE A 114 8.59 1.15 13.57
C ILE A 114 9.62 2.02 14.28
N HIS A 115 10.32 2.88 13.53
CA HIS A 115 11.30 3.83 14.02
C HIS A 115 10.83 5.27 13.90
N VAL A 116 11.47 6.17 14.66
CA VAL A 116 11.09 7.60 14.74
C VAL A 116 11.32 8.36 13.44
N GLY A 117 12.26 7.90 12.60
CA GLY A 117 12.60 8.51 11.33
C GLY A 117 11.44 8.52 10.33
N THR A 118 11.52 9.43 9.37
CA THR A 118 10.45 9.66 8.40
C THR A 118 10.79 9.32 6.96
N ASN A 119 12.05 8.94 6.70
CA ASN A 119 12.47 8.48 5.39
C ASN A 119 13.70 7.56 5.51
N CYS A 120 14.07 6.95 4.39
CA CYS A 120 15.18 6.00 4.28
C CYS A 120 16.40 6.59 3.58
N SER A 121 16.62 7.90 3.62
CA SER A 121 17.73 8.54 2.91
C SER A 121 19.02 8.66 3.73
N ASP A 122 18.91 8.73 5.06
CA ASP A 122 20.04 8.94 5.95
C ASP A 122 19.87 8.15 7.26
N ALA A 123 20.84 7.25 7.54
CA ALA A 123 20.87 6.45 8.76
C ALA A 123 20.84 7.30 10.04
N SER A 124 21.44 8.49 10.01
CA SER A 124 21.56 9.38 11.17
C SER A 124 20.22 9.95 11.64
N THR A 125 19.21 10.00 10.75
CA THR A 125 17.89 10.59 11.03
C THR A 125 16.84 9.55 11.40
N ILE A 126 17.12 8.25 11.24
CA ILE A 126 16.14 7.17 11.47
C ILE A 126 15.84 6.95 12.96
N GLY A 127 16.84 7.14 13.84
CA GLY A 127 16.68 6.99 15.28
C GLY A 127 16.29 5.57 15.76
N GLY A 128 15.68 5.48 16.95
CA GLY A 128 15.25 4.23 17.59
C GLY A 128 13.76 3.92 17.38
N HIS A 129 13.22 2.91 18.08
CA HIS A 129 11.81 2.53 17.89
C HIS A 129 10.86 3.66 18.30
N PHE A 130 9.68 3.67 17.68
CA PHE A 130 8.66 4.69 17.88
C PHE A 130 7.46 4.12 18.64
N TRP A 131 7.23 4.64 19.84
CA TRP A 131 6.11 4.26 20.70
C TRP A 131 5.85 5.37 21.74
N ASN A 132 4.70 5.31 22.40
CA ASN A 132 4.31 6.25 23.44
C ASN A 132 4.99 5.90 24.77
N LYS A 133 6.15 6.53 25.02
CA LYS A 133 6.94 6.38 26.25
C LYS A 133 6.27 6.96 27.50
N THR A 134 5.25 7.79 27.32
CA THR A 134 4.46 8.33 28.44
C THR A 134 3.44 7.30 28.92
N LEU A 135 2.88 6.51 28.00
CA LEU A 135 1.92 5.47 28.31
C LEU A 135 2.59 4.16 28.74
N TYR A 136 3.72 3.80 28.14
CA TYR A 136 4.45 2.56 28.43
C TYR A 136 5.86 2.82 28.97
N SER A 137 6.19 2.15 30.08
CA SER A 137 7.52 2.18 30.70
C SER A 137 8.52 1.23 30.05
N THR A 138 8.05 0.27 29.25
CA THR A 138 8.86 -0.71 28.53
C THR A 138 8.59 -0.59 27.04
N ASP A 139 9.64 -0.80 26.24
CA ASP A 139 9.55 -0.77 24.78
C ASP A 139 8.76 -1.98 24.24
N PRO A 140 7.59 -1.75 23.61
CA PRO A 140 6.73 -2.82 23.12
C PRO A 140 7.32 -3.55 21.90
N TRP A 141 8.32 -2.98 21.23
CA TRP A 141 8.95 -3.57 20.04
C TRP A 141 9.97 -4.65 20.37
N GLN A 142 10.49 -4.72 21.61
CA GLN A 142 11.57 -5.65 21.97
C GLN A 142 11.26 -7.12 21.72
N SER A 143 10.00 -7.52 21.85
CA SER A 143 9.56 -8.91 21.61
C SER A 143 9.11 -9.17 20.18
N VAL A 144 9.09 -8.16 19.31
CA VAL A 144 8.58 -8.27 17.94
C VAL A 144 9.71 -8.74 17.04
N MET A 145 9.70 -10.03 16.71
CA MET A 145 10.73 -10.67 15.90
C MET A 145 10.10 -11.48 14.75
N TYR A 146 10.80 -11.58 13.62
CA TYR A 146 10.45 -12.49 12.53
C TYR A 146 11.30 -13.77 12.58
N ALA A 147 10.76 -14.84 12.00
CA ALA A 147 11.47 -16.07 11.74
C ALA A 147 11.37 -16.39 10.26
N THR A 148 12.47 -16.84 9.65
CA THR A 148 12.48 -17.22 8.24
C THR A 148 12.41 -18.73 8.04
N ALA A 149 11.75 -19.13 6.96
CA ALA A 149 11.85 -20.44 6.36
C ALA A 149 12.34 -20.26 4.92
N ASN A 150 13.54 -20.75 4.60
CA ASN A 150 14.18 -20.59 3.28
C ASN A 150 14.29 -19.11 2.83
N GLY A 151 14.66 -18.21 3.74
CA GLY A 151 14.82 -16.77 3.45
C GLY A 151 13.50 -16.01 3.24
N LYS A 152 12.36 -16.62 3.59
CA LYS A 152 11.03 -15.99 3.57
C LYS A 152 10.44 -15.93 4.96
N ALA A 153 9.73 -14.87 5.30
CA ALA A 153 8.98 -14.76 6.54
C ALA A 153 7.62 -14.12 6.28
N SER A 154 6.62 -14.52 7.04
CA SER A 154 5.28 -13.95 6.97
C SER A 154 4.65 -13.96 8.35
N ALA A 155 3.89 -12.92 8.66
CA ALA A 155 3.04 -12.90 9.84
C ALA A 155 1.71 -12.22 9.51
N THR A 156 0.67 -12.61 10.26
CA THR A 156 -0.68 -12.07 10.09
C THR A 156 -1.20 -11.67 11.46
N ASP A 157 -1.76 -10.46 11.52
CA ASP A 157 -2.45 -9.90 12.67
C ASP A 157 -1.63 -9.91 13.98
N VAL A 158 -0.36 -9.54 13.88
CA VAL A 158 0.50 -9.35 15.05
C VAL A 158 0.12 -8.03 15.73
N THR A 159 -0.53 -8.09 16.88
CA THR A 159 -0.89 -6.89 17.66
C THR A 159 0.31 -6.38 18.49
N ILE A 160 0.62 -5.08 18.35
CA ILE A 160 1.63 -4.37 19.13
C ILE A 160 1.00 -3.14 19.79
N ALA A 161 0.97 -3.11 21.12
CA ALA A 161 0.42 -2.00 21.89
C ALA A 161 1.46 -0.86 22.03
N THR A 162 1.53 0.03 21.05
CA THR A 162 2.52 1.13 21.04
C THR A 162 2.06 2.38 21.76
N GLY A 163 0.75 2.52 21.96
CA GLY A 163 0.14 3.73 22.51
C GLY A 163 0.01 4.85 21.51
N LEU A 164 0.11 4.53 20.21
CA LEU A 164 0.02 5.46 19.10
C LEU A 164 -1.06 4.99 18.12
N THR A 165 -1.76 5.96 17.54
CA THR A 165 -2.68 5.75 16.44
C THR A 165 -1.91 5.55 15.12
N ASN A 166 -2.56 4.93 14.12
CA ASN A 166 -1.98 4.83 12.79
C ASN A 166 -1.68 6.20 12.17
N GLN A 167 -2.43 7.25 12.53
CA GLN A 167 -2.14 8.61 12.06
C GLN A 167 -0.83 9.17 12.64
N GLU A 168 -0.51 8.89 13.89
CA GLU A 168 0.76 9.32 14.52
C GLU A 168 1.97 8.56 13.99
N VAL A 169 1.72 7.32 13.57
CA VAL A 169 2.71 6.39 13.00
C VAL A 169 2.84 6.55 11.48
N ALA A 170 1.91 7.26 10.85
CA ALA A 170 2.05 7.68 9.46
C ALA A 170 3.35 8.46 9.25
N ASP A 171 3.94 8.29 8.08
CA ASP A 171 5.20 8.91 7.66
C ASP A 171 6.40 8.50 8.52
N ARG A 172 6.31 7.38 9.24
CA ARG A 172 7.44 6.73 9.91
C ARG A 172 8.08 5.70 9.00
N VAL A 173 9.15 5.08 9.46
CA VAL A 173 9.80 3.97 8.77
C VAL A 173 9.74 2.69 9.59
N VAL A 174 9.51 1.56 8.94
CA VAL A 174 9.75 0.24 9.50
C VAL A 174 11.18 -0.19 9.14
N ILE A 175 11.89 -0.74 10.13
CA ILE A 175 13.23 -1.28 9.98
C ILE A 175 13.18 -2.78 10.23
N ILE A 176 13.84 -3.54 9.36
CA ILE A 176 14.08 -4.98 9.54
C ILE A 176 15.53 -5.16 9.97
N HIS A 177 15.74 -6.03 10.94
CA HIS A 177 17.06 -6.38 11.47
C HIS A 177 17.49 -7.80 11.08
N ASP A 178 18.79 -8.06 11.01
CA ASP A 178 19.34 -9.42 10.90
C ASP A 178 19.54 -10.08 12.27
N ALA A 179 20.03 -11.32 12.31
CA ALA A 179 20.25 -12.06 13.55
C ALA A 179 21.37 -11.49 14.44
N THR A 180 22.20 -10.58 13.91
CA THR A 180 23.20 -9.83 14.69
C THR A 180 22.64 -8.54 15.30
N GLY A 181 21.39 -8.19 14.95
CA GLY A 181 20.75 -6.94 15.34
C GLY A 181 21.08 -5.76 14.42
N ALA A 182 21.83 -5.98 13.34
CA ALA A 182 22.11 -4.92 12.37
C ALA A 182 20.84 -4.58 11.57
N ARG A 183 20.69 -3.30 11.22
CA ARG A 183 19.58 -2.81 10.39
C ARG A 183 19.88 -3.14 8.93
N ILE A 184 18.98 -3.86 8.27
CA ILE A 184 19.22 -4.38 6.91
C ILE A 184 18.28 -3.78 5.86
N SER A 185 17.09 -3.35 6.26
CA SER A 185 16.17 -2.63 5.36
C SER A 185 15.49 -1.46 6.05
N CYS A 186 14.93 -0.57 5.24
CA CYS A 186 14.11 0.55 5.64
C CYS A 186 12.90 0.65 4.74
N ILE A 187 11.73 0.89 5.34
CA ILE A 187 10.42 0.80 4.69
C ILE A 187 9.59 2.01 5.14
N PRO A 188 9.44 3.08 4.33
CA PRO A 188 8.54 4.17 4.67
C PRO A 188 7.10 3.68 4.73
N VAL A 189 6.34 4.07 5.76
CA VAL A 189 4.92 3.73 5.91
C VAL A 189 4.05 4.97 5.82
N SER A 190 2.98 4.90 5.04
CA SER A 190 2.01 5.98 4.88
C SER A 190 0.60 5.49 5.16
N ILE A 191 -0.32 6.40 5.44
CA ILE A 191 -1.75 6.07 5.56
C ILE A 191 -2.24 5.58 4.21
N GLY A 192 -2.58 4.30 4.15
CA GLY A 192 -3.46 3.78 3.11
C GLY A 192 -4.82 4.41 3.32
N SER A 193 -5.27 5.22 2.38
CA SER A 193 -6.69 5.55 2.31
C SER A 193 -7.48 4.24 2.23
N PRO A 194 -8.62 4.09 2.92
CA PRO A 194 -9.49 2.93 2.70
C PRO A 194 -9.80 2.81 1.21
N GLY A 195 -9.47 1.67 0.61
CA GLY A 195 -9.61 1.48 -0.85
C GLY A 195 -8.54 2.18 -1.69
N GLY A 196 -7.47 2.71 -1.10
CA GLY A 196 -6.32 3.21 -1.84
C GLY A 196 -5.56 2.07 -2.52
N LEU A 197 -5.30 2.20 -3.82
CA LEU A 197 -4.48 1.26 -4.58
C LEU A 197 -3.03 1.76 -4.58
N VAL A 198 -2.09 0.84 -4.45
CA VAL A 198 -0.66 1.16 -4.49
C VAL A 198 0.02 0.28 -5.54
N SER A 199 0.78 0.89 -6.45
CA SER A 199 1.65 0.19 -7.39
C SER A 199 3.11 0.51 -7.09
N ASN A 200 3.84 -0.52 -6.64
CA ASN A 200 5.26 -0.44 -6.27
C ASN A 200 6.13 -1.42 -7.09
N TYR A 201 5.53 -2.14 -8.04
CA TYR A 201 6.23 -3.02 -8.97
C TYR A 201 6.22 -2.37 -10.35
N VAL A 202 7.21 -1.50 -10.56
CA VAL A 202 7.41 -0.78 -11.82
C VAL A 202 8.45 -1.53 -12.63
N VAL A 203 8.06 -2.05 -13.79
CA VAL A 203 8.95 -2.71 -14.76
C VAL A 203 8.91 -2.01 -16.11
N SER A 204 9.89 -2.29 -16.97
CA SER A 204 9.87 -1.81 -18.34
C SER A 204 8.64 -2.31 -19.07
N TYR A 205 8.02 -1.44 -19.86
CA TYR A 205 6.87 -1.82 -20.69
C TYR A 205 7.25 -2.98 -21.65
N PRO A 206 6.41 -4.02 -21.83
CA PRO A 206 6.75 -5.13 -22.70
C PRO A 206 7.06 -4.69 -24.14
N GLY A 207 8.27 -5.00 -24.61
CA GLY A 207 8.73 -4.62 -25.94
C GLY A 207 9.32 -3.20 -26.04
N TYR A 208 9.41 -2.46 -24.93
CA TYR A 208 10.18 -1.21 -24.91
C TYR A 208 11.68 -1.51 -25.12
N THR A 209 12.29 -0.80 -26.07
CA THR A 209 13.70 -0.98 -26.47
C THR A 209 14.55 0.27 -26.25
N GLY A 210 13.96 1.32 -25.67
CA GLY A 210 14.68 2.54 -25.31
C GLY A 210 15.55 2.34 -24.06
N ASN A 211 16.18 3.43 -23.62
CA ASN A 211 17.15 3.44 -22.52
C ASN A 211 16.59 3.97 -21.19
N LEU A 212 15.31 4.34 -21.14
CA LEU A 212 14.68 4.79 -19.90
C LEU A 212 14.41 3.60 -18.98
N SER A 213 14.61 3.80 -17.67
CA SER A 213 14.38 2.79 -16.64
C SER A 213 13.65 3.48 -15.48
N VAL A 214 12.33 3.37 -15.49
CA VAL A 214 11.49 4.02 -14.49
C VAL A 214 11.44 3.17 -13.23
N MET A 215 11.60 3.81 -12.08
CA MET A 215 11.43 3.20 -10.76
C MET A 215 10.67 4.16 -9.87
N GLY A 216 9.88 3.66 -8.93
CA GLY A 216 9.17 4.51 -7.99
C GLY A 216 7.92 3.87 -7.41
N SER A 217 7.04 4.71 -6.89
CA SER A 217 5.76 4.33 -6.31
C SER A 217 4.65 5.22 -6.85
N LEU A 218 3.47 4.63 -6.99
CA LEU A 218 2.24 5.32 -7.35
C LEU A 218 1.14 4.90 -6.38
N GLN A 219 0.39 5.87 -5.89
CA GLN A 219 -0.75 5.68 -5.00
C GLN A 219 -1.98 6.33 -5.63
N PHE A 220 -3.08 5.59 -5.64
CA PHE A 220 -4.40 6.08 -6.06
C PHE A 220 -5.35 5.98 -4.89
N SER A 221 -5.72 7.11 -4.28
CA SER A 221 -6.72 7.17 -3.22
C SER A 221 -8.10 7.50 -3.79
N PRO A 222 -9.21 7.10 -3.15
CA PRO A 222 -10.53 7.52 -3.59
C PRO A 222 -10.79 8.99 -3.23
N GLU A 223 -11.53 9.71 -4.07
CA GLU A 223 -12.03 11.07 -3.78
C GLU A 223 -13.54 11.06 -3.51
N GLY A 224 -13.95 11.14 -2.25
CA GLY A 224 -15.37 11.31 -1.88
C GLY A 224 -16.29 10.21 -2.42
N SER A 225 -17.53 10.58 -2.75
CA SER A 225 -18.55 9.71 -3.38
C SER A 225 -18.44 9.64 -4.90
N ASP A 226 -17.56 10.46 -5.46
CA ASP A 226 -17.45 10.63 -6.90
C ASP A 226 -16.46 9.58 -7.38
N ALA A 227 -16.79 8.87 -8.45
CA ALA A 227 -15.99 7.77 -8.97
C ALA A 227 -14.70 8.32 -9.60
N SER A 228 -13.76 8.74 -8.75
CA SER A 228 -12.57 9.53 -9.04
C SER A 228 -11.37 8.97 -8.28
N GLN A 229 -10.18 9.16 -8.85
CA GLN A 229 -8.90 8.79 -8.23
C GLN A 229 -8.13 10.05 -7.84
N ILE A 230 -7.48 10.01 -6.70
CA ILE A 230 -6.44 10.96 -6.29
C ILE A 230 -5.10 10.26 -6.47
N LEU A 231 -4.34 10.68 -7.47
CA LEU A 231 -3.02 10.15 -7.78
C LEU A 231 -1.93 10.94 -7.05
N SER A 232 -1.11 10.22 -6.29
CA SER A 232 0.18 10.69 -5.77
C SER A 232 1.28 9.75 -6.26
N TYR A 233 2.42 10.29 -6.72
CA TYR A 233 3.52 9.49 -7.22
C TYR A 233 4.87 10.10 -6.89
N GLU A 234 5.87 9.24 -6.77
CA GLU A 234 7.29 9.59 -6.80
C GLU A 234 8.00 8.60 -7.73
N ILE A 235 8.56 9.12 -8.83
CA ILE A 235 9.27 8.32 -9.82
C ILE A 235 10.64 8.89 -10.13
N THR A 236 11.55 8.01 -10.52
CA THR A 236 12.89 8.31 -11.02
C THR A 236 13.11 7.60 -12.35
N GLY A 237 14.02 8.12 -13.18
CA GLY A 237 14.34 7.53 -14.49
C GLY A 237 13.28 7.75 -15.57
N GLY A 238 12.33 8.68 -15.33
CA GLY A 238 11.40 9.19 -16.35
C GLY A 238 12.11 10.05 -17.40
N ASP A 239 11.43 10.32 -18.53
CA ASP A 239 11.99 11.10 -19.63
C ASP A 239 12.28 12.55 -19.20
N ALA A 240 13.54 13.00 -19.36
CA ALA A 240 13.99 14.36 -19.04
C ALA A 240 13.34 15.44 -19.92
N SER A 241 12.74 15.05 -21.04
CA SER A 241 12.01 15.94 -21.94
C SER A 241 10.63 16.30 -21.42
N CYS A 242 10.09 15.53 -20.46
CA CYS A 242 8.77 15.77 -19.89
C CYS A 242 8.76 17.00 -18.98
N GLY A 243 8.02 18.02 -19.41
CA GLY A 243 7.97 19.34 -18.77
C GLY A 243 8.87 20.40 -19.40
N THR A 244 9.74 20.03 -20.35
CA THR A 244 10.64 20.95 -21.07
C THR A 244 10.38 20.99 -22.57
N ALA A 245 10.05 19.85 -23.20
CA ALA A 245 9.72 19.77 -24.61
C ALA A 245 8.27 20.24 -24.88
N ASN A 246 8.06 20.85 -26.06
CA ASN A 246 6.70 21.12 -26.54
C ASN A 246 6.07 19.83 -27.07
N VAL A 247 5.20 19.23 -26.26
CA VAL A 247 4.49 17.99 -26.58
C VAL A 247 3.07 18.20 -27.14
N THR A 248 2.74 19.43 -27.54
CA THR A 248 1.40 19.76 -28.06
C THR A 248 1.05 18.89 -29.27
N GLY A 249 -0.08 18.19 -29.20
CA GLY A 249 -0.57 17.32 -30.28
C GLY A 249 0.05 15.92 -30.31
N ILE A 250 0.96 15.59 -29.41
CA ILE A 250 1.50 14.24 -29.26
C ILE A 250 0.62 13.47 -28.26
N ALA A 251 -0.04 12.42 -28.74
CA ALA A 251 -0.93 11.62 -27.91
C ALA A 251 -0.16 10.94 -26.77
N ASN A 252 -0.70 11.04 -25.54
CA ASN A 252 -0.19 10.42 -24.32
C ASN A 252 1.22 10.86 -23.91
N ALA A 253 1.77 11.91 -24.53
CA ALA A 253 3.11 12.39 -24.17
C ALA A 253 3.18 12.72 -22.68
N CYS A 254 4.19 12.18 -22.01
CA CYS A 254 4.42 12.37 -20.58
C CYS A 254 3.25 11.97 -19.68
N GLY A 255 2.41 11.01 -20.11
CA GLY A 255 1.26 10.53 -19.35
C GLY A 255 1.60 9.52 -18.26
N ILE A 256 0.77 9.50 -17.19
CA ILE A 256 0.68 8.43 -16.19
C ILE A 256 -0.77 8.01 -16.07
N HIS A 257 -1.13 6.82 -16.56
CA HIS A 257 -2.53 6.43 -16.78
C HIS A 257 -2.83 5.02 -16.30
N ILE A 258 -4.04 4.77 -15.79
CA ILE A 258 -4.54 3.41 -15.57
C ILE A 258 -5.04 2.84 -16.91
N HIS A 259 -4.61 1.63 -17.26
CA HIS A 259 -4.98 0.93 -18.49
C HIS A 259 -5.88 -0.29 -18.22
N VAL A 260 -6.51 -0.80 -19.28
CA VAL A 260 -7.48 -1.93 -19.16
C VAL A 260 -6.82 -3.23 -18.68
N GLY A 261 -5.56 -3.46 -19.06
CA GLY A 261 -4.83 -4.67 -18.75
C GLY A 261 -4.61 -4.90 -17.26
N THR A 262 -4.31 -6.15 -16.91
CA THR A 262 -4.15 -6.58 -15.51
C THR A 262 -2.77 -7.13 -15.18
N ASN A 263 -1.84 -7.12 -16.14
CA ASN A 263 -0.46 -7.49 -15.91
C ASN A 263 0.47 -6.86 -16.97
N CYS A 264 1.76 -6.86 -16.66
CA CYS A 264 2.82 -6.28 -17.46
C CYS A 264 3.62 -7.33 -18.26
N SER A 265 3.02 -8.47 -18.63
CA SER A 265 3.75 -9.55 -19.32
C SER A 265 3.67 -9.48 -20.85
N ASP A 266 2.56 -8.94 -21.39
CA ASP A 266 2.31 -8.89 -22.83
C ASP A 266 1.62 -7.57 -23.21
N ALA A 267 2.32 -6.76 -24.03
CA ALA A 267 1.84 -5.47 -24.54
C ALA A 267 0.49 -5.56 -25.26
N SER A 268 0.18 -6.70 -25.90
CA SER A 268 -1.06 -6.89 -26.64
C SER A 268 -2.29 -6.96 -25.73
N THR A 269 -2.09 -7.27 -24.44
CA THR A 269 -3.17 -7.45 -23.45
C THR A 269 -3.47 -6.19 -22.64
N ILE A 270 -2.63 -5.16 -22.71
CA ILE A 270 -2.72 -3.96 -21.85
C ILE A 270 -3.85 -3.01 -22.29
N GLY A 271 -4.13 -2.91 -23.59
CA GLY A 271 -5.19 -2.06 -24.11
C GLY A 271 -4.94 -0.55 -23.89
N GLY A 272 -6.00 0.26 -23.99
CA GLY A 272 -5.97 1.72 -23.80
C GLY A 272 -6.25 2.15 -22.36
N HIS A 273 -6.52 3.44 -22.15
CA HIS A 273 -6.87 3.96 -20.83
C HIS A 273 -8.17 3.34 -20.32
N PHE A 274 -8.23 3.11 -19.01
CA PHE A 274 -9.38 2.56 -18.32
C PHE A 274 -10.15 3.65 -17.58
N TRP A 275 -11.38 3.89 -18.02
CA TRP A 275 -12.29 4.92 -17.51
C TRP A 275 -13.72 4.63 -17.98
N ASN A 276 -14.71 5.27 -17.36
CA ASN A 276 -16.12 5.07 -17.64
C ASN A 276 -16.58 5.87 -18.88
N LYS A 277 -16.52 5.21 -20.03
CA LYS A 277 -16.94 5.76 -21.34
C LYS A 277 -18.44 6.03 -21.48
N THR A 278 -19.24 5.54 -20.54
CA THR A 278 -20.67 5.82 -20.48
C THR A 278 -20.92 7.15 -19.76
N LEU A 279 -20.11 7.47 -18.75
CA LEU A 279 -20.25 8.67 -17.94
C LEU A 279 -19.59 9.90 -18.58
N TYR A 280 -18.42 9.73 -19.20
CA TYR A 280 -17.70 10.83 -19.86
C TYR A 280 -17.67 10.67 -21.39
N SER A 281 -17.73 11.79 -22.09
CA SER A 281 -17.61 11.84 -23.56
C SER A 281 -16.17 12.07 -24.05
N ALA A 282 -15.28 12.46 -23.14
CA ALA A 282 -13.86 12.69 -23.38
C ALA A 282 -13.01 11.93 -22.39
N ASP A 283 -11.81 11.53 -22.81
CA ASP A 283 -10.90 10.74 -21.99
C ASP A 283 -10.29 11.60 -20.87
N PRO A 284 -10.57 11.29 -19.59
CA PRO A 284 -10.13 12.10 -18.45
C PRO A 284 -8.62 12.03 -18.22
N TRP A 285 -7.92 11.05 -18.80
CA TRP A 285 -6.48 10.86 -18.64
C TRP A 285 -5.64 11.80 -19.51
N GLN A 286 -6.22 12.44 -20.54
CA GLN A 286 -5.46 13.27 -21.49
C GLN A 286 -4.71 14.44 -20.84
N SER A 287 -5.22 14.98 -19.73
CA SER A 287 -4.59 16.09 -19.00
C SER A 287 -3.58 15.63 -17.96
N VAL A 288 -3.50 14.32 -17.68
CA VAL A 288 -2.68 13.75 -16.60
C VAL A 288 -1.28 13.53 -17.14
N MET A 289 -0.40 14.50 -16.91
CA MET A 289 0.99 14.47 -17.35
C MET A 289 1.95 14.71 -16.18
N TYR A 290 3.10 14.05 -16.19
CA TYR A 290 4.20 14.30 -15.26
C TYR A 290 5.24 15.25 -15.86
N LYS A 291 6.03 15.86 -14.98
CA LYS A 291 7.18 16.69 -15.33
C LYS A 291 8.39 16.19 -14.56
N THR A 292 9.53 16.11 -15.24
CA THR A 292 10.78 15.69 -14.63
C THR A 292 11.68 16.88 -14.31
N GLU A 293 12.31 16.82 -13.14
CA GLU A 293 13.43 17.67 -12.74
C GLU A 293 14.59 16.76 -12.33
N ASN A 294 15.72 16.87 -13.03
CA ASN A 294 16.90 16.01 -12.79
C ASN A 294 16.60 14.50 -12.82
N GLY A 295 15.74 14.06 -13.74
CA GLY A 295 15.36 12.65 -13.90
C GLY A 295 14.42 12.12 -12.80
N LYS A 296 13.83 13.00 -11.98
CA LYS A 296 12.83 12.67 -10.96
C LYS A 296 11.53 13.38 -11.25
N ALA A 297 10.40 12.78 -10.91
CA ALA A 297 9.10 13.44 -10.95
C ALA A 297 8.29 13.04 -9.72
N SER A 298 7.59 14.00 -9.13
CA SER A 298 6.70 13.76 -8.00
C SER A 298 5.48 14.67 -8.09
N ALA A 299 4.32 14.14 -7.73
CA ALA A 299 3.13 14.94 -7.50
C ALA A 299 2.32 14.32 -6.36
N ALA A 300 1.55 15.17 -5.68
CA ALA A 300 0.58 14.76 -4.69
C ALA A 300 -0.79 15.31 -5.06
N ASP A 301 -1.83 14.58 -4.69
CA ASP A 301 -3.22 15.01 -4.75
C ASP A 301 -3.71 15.40 -6.16
N VAL A 302 -3.25 14.68 -7.19
CA VAL A 302 -3.75 14.87 -8.56
C VAL A 302 -5.11 14.18 -8.69
N THR A 303 -6.19 14.95 -8.67
CA THR A 303 -7.55 14.41 -8.88
C THR A 303 -7.82 14.08 -10.36
N ILE A 304 -8.32 12.87 -10.62
CA ILE A 304 -8.76 12.37 -11.93
C ILE A 304 -10.17 11.78 -11.81
N ALA A 305 -11.14 12.41 -12.47
CA ALA A 305 -12.51 11.93 -12.49
C ALA A 305 -12.71 10.88 -13.60
N THR A 306 -12.40 9.61 -13.31
CA THR A 306 -12.48 8.53 -14.31
C THR A 306 -13.87 7.94 -14.47
N GLY A 307 -14.75 8.15 -13.50
CA GLY A 307 -16.07 7.56 -13.41
C GLY A 307 -16.05 6.11 -12.92
N LEU A 308 -14.92 5.68 -12.34
CA LEU A 308 -14.72 4.35 -11.78
C LEU A 308 -14.29 4.48 -10.32
N THR A 309 -14.76 3.56 -9.50
CA THR A 309 -14.33 3.40 -8.12
C THR A 309 -12.94 2.75 -8.06
N ASN A 310 -12.23 2.92 -6.95
CA ASN A 310 -10.96 2.24 -6.74
C ASN A 310 -11.07 0.71 -6.77
N GLN A 311 -12.22 0.14 -6.42
CA GLN A 311 -12.44 -1.30 -6.55
C GLN A 311 -12.50 -1.74 -8.02
N GLU A 312 -13.08 -0.92 -8.90
CA GLU A 312 -13.17 -1.25 -10.33
C GLU A 312 -11.83 -1.12 -11.06
N VAL A 313 -11.01 -0.15 -10.63
CA VAL A 313 -9.65 0.04 -11.14
C VAL A 313 -8.61 -0.81 -10.40
N ALA A 314 -9.01 -1.58 -9.38
CA ALA A 314 -8.14 -2.58 -8.77
C ALA A 314 -7.71 -3.62 -9.81
N ASP A 315 -6.50 -4.15 -9.64
CA ASP A 315 -5.85 -5.11 -10.55
C ASP A 315 -5.61 -4.59 -11.97
N ARG A 316 -5.71 -3.28 -12.20
CA ARG A 316 -5.33 -2.66 -13.47
C ARG A 316 -3.88 -2.22 -13.45
N VAL A 317 -3.26 -2.21 -14.62
CA VAL A 317 -1.89 -1.72 -14.77
C VAL A 317 -1.86 -0.21 -14.95
N VAL A 318 -0.79 0.41 -14.46
CA VAL A 318 -0.50 1.82 -14.68
C VAL A 318 0.62 1.92 -15.71
N ILE A 319 0.45 2.75 -16.72
CA ILE A 319 1.44 2.94 -17.79
C ILE A 319 1.99 4.35 -17.70
N ILE A 320 3.31 4.44 -17.80
CA ILE A 320 4.05 5.71 -17.88
C ILE A 320 4.54 5.87 -19.32
N HIS A 321 4.39 7.07 -19.85
CA HIS A 321 4.77 7.43 -21.22
C HIS A 321 5.96 8.40 -21.26
N ASP A 322 6.76 8.35 -22.32
CA ASP A 322 7.79 9.37 -22.59
C ASP A 322 7.23 10.58 -23.36
N ALA A 323 8.07 11.57 -23.69
CA ALA A 323 7.65 12.77 -24.40
C ALA A 323 7.24 12.52 -25.86
N THR A 324 7.54 11.35 -26.41
CA THR A 324 7.06 10.92 -27.74
C THR A 324 5.70 10.22 -27.68
N GLY A 325 5.18 9.97 -26.48
CA GLY A 325 3.96 9.22 -26.23
C GLY A 325 4.16 7.70 -26.21
N ALA A 326 5.41 7.22 -26.32
CA ALA A 326 5.70 5.79 -26.22
C ALA A 326 5.48 5.31 -24.78
N ARG A 327 4.96 4.08 -24.64
CA ARG A 327 4.81 3.41 -23.35
C ARG A 327 6.17 2.90 -22.90
N ILE A 328 6.66 3.38 -21.76
CA ILE A 328 8.02 3.10 -21.29
C ILE A 328 8.03 2.23 -20.04
N SER A 329 6.95 2.27 -19.25
CA SER A 329 6.83 1.51 -18.01
C SER A 329 5.45 0.90 -17.83
N CYS A 330 5.43 -0.21 -17.10
CA CYS A 330 4.29 -0.85 -16.46
C CYS A 330 4.83 -1.29 -15.09
#